data_AF-A0A8J2TXB5-F1
#
_entry.id   AF-A0A8J2TXB5-F1
#
_cell.length_a   1.000
_cell.length_b   1.000
_cell.length_c   1.000
_cell.angle_alpha   90.00
_cell.angle_beta   90.00
_cell.angle_gamma   90.00
#
_symmetry.space_group_name_H-M   'P 1'
#
loop_
_entity.id
_entity.type
_entity.pdbx_description
1 polymer ?
#
loop_
_entity_poly.entity_id
_entity_poly.type
_entity_poly.pdbx_seq_one_letter_code
_entity_poly.pdbx_strand_id
1 'polypeptide(L)'
;MRLFIPAPMGYTKTGRQKALWLSSNQRIHWAQRSRLVKQWRMLARTCAQAQKLPKGLQRVHITVEVHRSRRGRADAHNVLLTAKSCIDGLVDYGLIPDDNDDHLLGPDMRAGEPGKPGMTFTIEEIP
;
A
#
# COMPACT_ATOMS: atom_id res chain seq x y z
N MET A 1 -9.83 11.38 -3.72
CA MET A 1 -8.59 11.37 -4.53
C MET A 1 -8.10 9.94 -4.74
N ARG A 2 -7.35 9.66 -5.82
CA ARG A 2 -6.90 8.30 -6.14
C ARG A 2 -5.38 8.29 -6.39
N LEU A 3 -4.66 7.44 -5.67
CA LEU A 3 -3.20 7.32 -5.69
C LEU A 3 -2.79 5.89 -6.03
N PHE A 4 -2.03 5.69 -7.11
CA PHE A 4 -1.44 4.39 -7.42
C PHE A 4 -0.01 4.30 -6.89
N ILE A 5 0.26 3.28 -6.07
CA ILE A 5 1.59 2.97 -5.54
C ILE A 5 2.08 1.68 -6.21
N PRO A 6 3.13 1.75 -7.05
CA PRO A 6 3.66 0.57 -7.73
C PRO A 6 4.34 -0.36 -6.73
N ALA A 7 4.22 -1.67 -6.94
CA ALA A 7 4.92 -2.64 -6.11
C ALA A 7 6.44 -2.57 -6.35
N PRO A 8 7.27 -2.61 -5.30
CA PRO A 8 8.70 -2.81 -5.45
C PRO A 8 8.94 -4.18 -6.10
N MET A 9 9.91 -4.21 -7.01
CA MET A 9 10.24 -5.40 -7.77
C MET A 9 11.57 -5.98 -7.27
N GLY A 10 11.66 -7.30 -7.21
CA GLY A 10 12.88 -8.05 -6.98
C GLY A 10 13.05 -9.13 -8.03
N TYR A 11 14.01 -10.03 -7.81
CA TYR A 11 14.30 -11.14 -8.71
C TYR A 11 14.17 -12.48 -8.00
N THR A 12 13.63 -13.46 -8.70
CA THR A 12 13.64 -14.86 -8.26
C THR A 12 15.02 -15.48 -8.51
N LYS A 13 15.27 -16.67 -7.93
CA LYS A 13 16.53 -17.42 -8.17
C LYS A 13 16.79 -17.71 -9.65
N THR A 14 15.75 -17.76 -10.48
CA THR A 14 15.84 -17.98 -11.93
C THR A 14 15.95 -16.68 -12.73
N GLY A 15 16.17 -15.53 -12.07
CA GLY A 15 16.32 -14.23 -12.71
C GLY A 15 15.01 -13.58 -13.16
N ARG A 16 13.85 -14.22 -12.94
CA ARG A 16 12.55 -13.62 -13.29
C ARG A 16 12.15 -12.53 -12.31
N GLN A 17 11.60 -11.43 -12.80
CA GLN A 17 11.17 -10.29 -11.99
C GLN A 17 9.88 -10.61 -11.19
N LYS A 18 10.00 -10.44 -9.87
CA LYS A 18 9.05 -10.61 -8.77
C LYS A 18 8.42 -9.33 -8.21
N ALA A 19 7.11 -9.10 -8.19
CA ALA A 19 6.55 -8.11 -7.25
C ALA A 19 6.73 -8.57 -5.79
N LEU A 20 7.24 -7.69 -4.93
CA LEU A 20 7.56 -7.97 -3.53
C LEU A 20 6.42 -7.49 -2.62
N TRP A 21 5.58 -8.44 -2.21
CA TRP A 21 4.45 -8.20 -1.30
C TRP A 21 4.82 -8.58 0.14
N LEU A 22 4.34 -7.82 1.11
CA LEU A 22 4.26 -8.28 2.51
C LEU A 22 2.97 -9.06 2.66
N SER A 23 3.09 -10.36 2.94
CA SER A 23 1.94 -11.20 3.24
C SER A 23 1.98 -11.75 4.66
N SER A 24 0.82 -11.85 5.30
CA SER A 24 0.65 -12.45 6.63
C SER A 24 1.17 -13.89 6.71
N ASN A 25 1.09 -14.64 5.61
CA ASN A 25 1.50 -16.04 5.54
C ASN A 25 3.00 -16.23 5.20
N GLN A 26 3.76 -15.15 5.00
CA GLN A 26 5.17 -15.26 4.67
C GLN A 26 6.05 -15.43 5.91
N ARG A 27 6.81 -16.53 5.95
CA ARG A 27 7.88 -16.75 6.91
C ARG A 27 9.21 -16.22 6.36
N ILE A 28 9.35 -14.90 6.34
CA ILE A 28 10.61 -14.22 5.96
C ILE A 28 11.36 -13.73 7.19
N HIS A 29 12.68 -13.57 7.09
CA HIS A 29 13.50 -13.05 8.18
C HIS A 29 13.08 -11.61 8.54
N TRP A 30 13.08 -11.27 9.83
CA TRP A 30 12.59 -9.98 10.33
C TRP A 30 13.28 -8.77 9.65
N ALA A 31 14.58 -8.87 9.37
CA ALA A 31 15.33 -7.82 8.70
C ALA A 31 14.86 -7.60 7.25
N GLN A 32 14.51 -8.69 6.54
CA GLN A 32 13.97 -8.61 5.19
C GLN A 32 12.56 -7.99 5.21
N ARG A 33 11.74 -8.39 6.20
CA ARG A 33 10.42 -7.80 6.42
C ARG A 33 10.52 -6.30 6.66
N SER A 34 11.37 -5.87 7.59
CA SER A 34 11.57 -4.44 7.90
C SER A 34 12.04 -3.65 6.68
N ARG A 35 12.98 -4.18 5.91
CA ARG A 35 13.43 -3.55 4.66
C ARG A 35 12.28 -3.38 3.66
N LEU A 36 11.43 -4.39 3.49
CA LEU A 36 10.30 -4.33 2.56
C LEU A 36 9.21 -3.35 3.04
N VAL A 37 8.92 -3.32 4.35
CA VAL A 37 8.04 -2.30 4.97
C VAL A 37 8.55 -0.90 4.64
N LYS A 38 9.84 -0.64 4.86
CA LYS A 38 10.46 0.67 4.57
C LYS A 38 10.36 1.05 3.10
N GLN A 39 10.50 0.09 2.18
CA GLN A 39 10.34 0.34 0.74
C GLN A 39 8.93 0.76 0.39
N TRP A 40 7.91 0.03 0.84
CA TRP A 40 6.51 0.40 0.58
C TRP A 40 6.14 1.75 1.19
N ARG A 41 6.57 2.01 2.43
CA ARG A 41 6.38 3.29 3.13
C ARG A 41 6.99 4.47 2.37
N MET A 42 8.24 4.31 1.89
CA MET A 42 8.92 5.32 1.07
C MET A 42 8.19 5.54 -0.26
N LEU A 43 7.77 4.46 -0.95
CA LEU A 43 7.06 4.58 -2.23
C LEU A 43 5.75 5.35 -2.06
N ALA A 44 4.99 5.05 -1.00
CA ALA A 44 3.75 5.77 -0.69
C ALA A 44 3.98 7.26 -0.53
N ARG A 45 4.95 7.65 0.31
CA ARG A 45 5.34 9.05 0.53
C ARG A 45 5.76 9.74 -0.76
N THR A 46 6.62 9.11 -1.56
CA THR A 46 7.11 9.67 -2.83
C THR A 46 5.98 9.84 -3.84
N CYS A 47 5.08 8.86 -3.97
CA CYS A 47 3.93 8.95 -4.86
C CYS A 47 2.96 10.06 -4.41
N ALA A 48 2.66 10.17 -3.11
CA ALA A 48 1.83 11.24 -2.58
C ALA A 48 2.43 12.63 -2.83
N GLN A 49 3.75 12.77 -2.64
CA GLN A 49 4.47 14.00 -2.94
C GLN A 49 4.43 14.35 -4.44
N ALA A 50 4.67 13.38 -5.31
CA ALA A 50 4.63 13.58 -6.76
C ALA A 50 3.25 13.99 -7.26
N GLN A 51 2.18 13.42 -6.68
CA GLN A 51 0.80 13.78 -7.01
C GLN A 51 0.30 15.04 -6.28
N LYS A 52 1.12 15.63 -5.39
CA LYS A 52 0.77 16.80 -4.57
C LYS A 52 -0.56 16.61 -3.83
N LEU A 53 -0.71 15.47 -3.16
CA LEU A 53 -1.89 15.23 -2.33
C LEU A 53 -2.01 16.31 -1.24
N PRO A 54 -3.24 16.62 -0.78
CA PRO A 54 -3.43 17.51 0.35
C PRO A 54 -2.74 16.97 1.61
N LYS A 55 -2.54 17.88 2.56
CA LYS A 55 -1.94 17.59 3.86
C LYS A 55 -2.82 18.14 4.98
N GLY A 56 -2.77 17.51 6.13
CA GLY A 56 -3.51 17.94 7.32
C GLY A 56 -5.01 17.72 7.24
N LEU A 57 -5.46 16.76 6.41
CA LEU A 57 -6.85 16.31 6.43
C LEU A 57 -7.16 15.75 7.82
N GLN A 58 -8.34 16.05 8.37
CA GLN A 58 -8.67 15.61 9.72
C GLN A 58 -9.07 14.14 9.74
N ARG A 59 -9.84 13.69 8.76
CA ARG A 59 -10.36 12.33 8.73
C ARG A 59 -10.58 11.85 7.31
N VAL A 60 -10.21 10.61 7.03
CA VAL A 60 -10.36 10.00 5.70
C VAL A 60 -10.90 8.59 5.77
N HIS A 61 -11.65 8.19 4.75
CA HIS A 61 -11.93 6.80 4.43
C HIS A 61 -11.00 6.33 3.31
N ILE A 62 -10.38 5.16 3.49
CA ILE A 62 -9.47 4.58 2.51
C ILE A 62 -10.00 3.24 2.02
N THR A 63 -10.19 3.13 0.70
CA THR A 63 -10.36 1.86 -0.02
C THR A 63 -9.08 1.52 -0.76
N VAL A 64 -8.63 0.26 -0.67
CA VAL A 64 -7.40 -0.23 -1.29
C VAL A 64 -7.69 -1.32 -2.32
N GLU A 65 -7.46 -1.02 -3.59
CA GLU A 65 -7.53 -2.00 -4.67
C GLU A 65 -6.17 -2.64 -4.92
N VAL A 66 -6.06 -3.96 -4.81
CA VAL A 66 -4.81 -4.70 -5.00
C VAL A 66 -4.69 -5.20 -6.44
N HIS A 67 -3.72 -4.66 -7.19
CA HIS A 67 -3.43 -5.07 -8.57
C HIS A 67 -2.29 -6.08 -8.63
N ARG A 68 -2.51 -7.21 -9.29
CA ARG A 68 -1.50 -8.25 -9.52
C ARG A 68 -1.29 -8.48 -11.02
N SER A 69 -0.11 -8.98 -11.39
CA SER A 69 0.23 -9.24 -12.80
C SER A 69 -0.54 -10.38 -13.43
N ARG A 70 -1.03 -11.34 -12.64
CA ARG A 70 -1.80 -12.49 -13.12
C ARG A 70 -3.19 -12.48 -12.50
N ARG A 71 -4.19 -12.78 -13.33
CA ARG A 71 -5.57 -13.05 -12.92
C ARG A 71 -5.59 -14.31 -12.04
N GLY A 72 -6.00 -14.17 -10.79
CA GLY A 72 -6.04 -15.28 -9.84
C GLY A 72 -6.77 -14.89 -8.56
N ARG A 73 -7.32 -15.89 -7.88
CA ARG A 73 -8.10 -15.79 -6.64
C ARG A 73 -7.19 -15.51 -5.43
N ALA A 74 -6.34 -14.48 -5.54
CA ALA A 74 -5.51 -14.05 -4.43
C ALA A 74 -6.33 -13.15 -3.53
N ASP A 75 -6.60 -13.59 -2.31
CA ASP A 75 -7.29 -12.79 -1.30
C ASP A 75 -6.55 -11.46 -1.08
N ALA A 76 -7.28 -10.35 -1.21
CA ALA A 76 -6.75 -9.00 -1.01
C ALA A 76 -6.29 -8.82 0.45
N HIS A 77 -6.93 -9.48 1.41
CA HIS A 77 -6.60 -9.38 2.83
C HIS A 77 -5.23 -9.98 3.15
N ASN A 78 -4.75 -10.93 2.35
CA ASN A 78 -3.40 -11.50 2.52
C ASN A 78 -2.28 -10.47 2.42
N VAL A 79 -2.54 -9.26 1.90
CA VAL A 79 -1.57 -8.17 1.79
C VAL A 79 -1.96 -6.93 2.59
N LEU A 80 -2.82 -7.06 3.62
CA LEU A 80 -3.14 -5.99 4.57
C LEU A 80 -1.89 -5.34 5.16
N LEU A 81 -0.85 -6.12 5.50
CA LEU A 81 0.43 -5.59 5.99
C LEU A 81 1.11 -4.67 4.97
N THR A 82 0.95 -4.94 3.67
CA THR A 82 1.45 -4.06 2.62
C THR A 82 0.65 -2.75 2.60
N ALA A 83 -0.69 -2.85 2.63
CA ALA A 83 -1.57 -1.69 2.64
C ALA A 83 -1.29 -0.78 3.85
N LYS A 84 -1.14 -1.37 5.04
CA LYS A 84 -0.77 -0.65 6.27
C LYS A 84 0.56 0.08 6.11
N SER A 85 1.59 -0.58 5.57
CA SER A 85 2.90 0.05 5.34
C SER A 85 2.81 1.27 4.40
N CYS A 86 1.90 1.25 3.42
CA CYS A 86 1.64 2.41 2.56
C CYS A 86 0.92 3.53 3.32
N ILE A 87 -0.09 3.19 4.13
CA ILE A 87 -0.82 4.16 4.98
C ILE A 87 0.14 4.87 5.92
N ASP A 88 1.02 4.14 6.60
CA ASP A 88 2.06 4.75 7.45
C ASP A 88 2.93 5.75 6.65
N GLY A 89 3.16 5.48 5.36
CA GLY A 89 3.90 6.38 4.48
C GLY A 89 3.11 7.61 4.05
N LEU A 90 1.78 7.51 4.01
CA LEU A 90 0.87 8.64 3.79
C LEU A 90 0.75 9.52 5.05
N VAL A 91 0.77 8.91 6.24
CA VAL A 91 0.89 9.62 7.52
C VAL A 91 2.23 10.36 7.58
N ASP A 92 3.35 9.70 7.26
CA ASP A 92 4.68 10.34 7.16
C ASP A 92 4.74 11.51 6.18
N TYR A 93 3.94 11.44 5.12
CA TYR A 93 3.82 12.53 4.15
C TYR A 93 3.08 13.74 4.73
N GLY A 94 2.21 13.50 5.73
CA GLY A 94 1.35 14.46 6.38
C GLY A 94 -0.05 14.52 5.77
N LEU A 95 -0.54 13.44 5.12
CA LEU A 95 -1.90 13.39 4.57
C LEU A 95 -2.95 13.60 5.67
N ILE A 96 -2.84 12.82 6.74
CA ILE A 96 -3.60 12.89 8.00
C ILE A 96 -2.62 12.89 9.18
N PRO A 97 -3.03 13.34 10.39
CA PRO A 97 -2.15 13.39 11.56
C PRO A 97 -1.66 12.01 12.04
N ASP A 98 -2.52 11.00 12.00
CA ASP A 98 -2.24 9.63 12.46
C ASP A 98 -3.17 8.63 11.75
N ASP A 99 -2.91 7.32 11.87
CA ASP A 99 -3.70 6.25 11.25
C ASP A 99 -4.69 5.54 12.19
N ASN A 100 -4.91 6.12 13.37
CA ASN A 100 -5.87 5.65 14.35
C ASN A 100 -7.33 5.83 13.89
N ASP A 101 -8.28 5.24 14.61
CA ASP A 101 -9.70 5.22 14.26
C ASP A 101 -10.36 6.62 14.24
N ASP A 102 -9.75 7.62 14.89
CA ASP A 102 -10.24 9.00 14.89
C ASP A 102 -9.97 9.69 13.54
N HIS A 103 -8.87 9.32 12.87
CA HIS A 103 -8.40 9.94 11.62
C HIS A 103 -8.59 9.05 10.38
N LEU A 104 -8.67 7.74 10.54
CA LEU A 104 -8.71 6.78 9.45
C LEU A 104 -9.87 5.79 9.61
N LEU A 105 -10.75 5.76 8.61
CA LEU A 105 -11.73 4.69 8.41
C LEU A 105 -11.22 3.72 7.33
N GLY A 106 -11.32 2.41 7.57
CA GLY A 106 -10.80 1.35 6.70
C GLY A 106 -9.47 0.76 7.21
N PRO A 107 -8.55 0.30 6.35
CA PRO A 107 -8.64 0.24 4.89
C PRO A 107 -9.55 -0.88 4.39
N ASP A 108 -10.46 -0.54 3.48
CA ASP A 108 -11.33 -1.52 2.84
C ASP A 108 -10.60 -2.20 1.67
N MET A 109 -10.22 -3.46 1.86
CA MET A 109 -9.44 -4.21 0.87
C MET A 109 -10.33 -4.74 -0.25
N ARG A 110 -9.97 -4.42 -1.50
CA ARG A 110 -10.64 -4.90 -2.71
C ARG A 110 -9.65 -5.55 -3.66
N ALA A 111 -10.13 -6.54 -4.42
CA ALA A 111 -9.37 -7.07 -5.54
C ALA A 111 -9.44 -6.06 -6.71
N GLY A 112 -8.29 -5.62 -7.20
CA GLY A 112 -8.21 -4.77 -8.39
C GLY A 112 -8.08 -5.60 -9.67
N GLU A 113 -8.30 -4.95 -10.81
CA GLU A 113 -8.08 -5.58 -12.11
C GLU A 113 -6.62 -5.99 -12.32
N PRO A 114 -6.36 -7.09 -13.07
CA PRO A 114 -5.01 -7.49 -13.43
C PRO A 114 -4.28 -6.39 -14.20
N GLY A 115 -3.00 -6.20 -13.90
CA GLY A 115 -2.21 -5.16 -14.55
C GLY A 115 -0.85 -4.96 -13.91
N LYS A 116 -0.38 -3.71 -13.92
CA LYS A 116 0.87 -3.32 -13.26
C LYS A 116 0.75 -3.64 -11.75
N PRO A 117 1.64 -4.49 -11.19
CA PRO A 117 1.57 -4.82 -9.77
C PRO A 117 1.67 -3.58 -8.90
N GLY A 118 0.76 -3.43 -7.96
CA GLY A 118 0.69 -2.27 -7.08
C GLY A 118 -0.65 -2.18 -6.36
N MET A 119 -0.84 -1.09 -5.65
CA MET A 119 -2.08 -0.82 -4.93
C MET A 119 -2.61 0.54 -5.33
N THR A 120 -3.92 0.62 -5.58
CA THR A 120 -4.60 1.89 -5.75
C THR A 120 -5.34 2.25 -4.48
N PHE A 121 -5.04 3.42 -3.94
CA PHE A 121 -5.68 3.99 -2.76
C PHE A 121 -6.70 5.01 -3.22
N THR A 122 -7.97 4.74 -2.98
CA THR A 122 -9.03 5.74 -3.07
C THR A 122 -9.20 6.32 -1.67
N ILE A 123 -8.94 7.62 -1.56
CA ILE A 123 -8.92 8.36 -0.30
C ILE A 123 -10.03 9.40 -0.39
N GLU A 124 -10.98 9.34 0.54
CA GLU A 124 -12.12 10.24 0.60
C GLU A 124 -12.07 10.97 1.94
N GLU A 125 -12.02 12.30 1.93
CA GLU A 125 -12.16 13.07 3.17
C GLU A 125 -13.59 12.92 3.67
N ILE A 126 -13.72 12.62 4.96
CA ILE A 126 -15.01 12.43 5.62
C ILE A 126 -15.16 13.42 6.77
N PRO A 127 -16.40 13.80 7.13
CA PRO A 127 -16.67 14.67 8.26
C PRO A 127 -16.16 14.12 9.60
#